data_AF-A0A960Y5W9-F1
#
_entry.id   AF-A0A960Y5W9-F1
#
_cell.length_a   1.000
_cell.length_b   1.000
_cell.length_c   1.000
_cell.angle_alpha   90.00
_cell.angle_beta   90.00
_cell.angle_gamma   90.00
#
_symmetry.space_group_name_H-M   'P 1'
#
loop_
_entity.id
_entity.type
_entity.pdbx_description
1 polymer ?
#
loop_
_entity_poly.entity_id
_entity_poly.type
_entity_poly.pdbx_seq_one_letter_code
_entity_poly.pdbx_strand_id
1 'polypeptide(L)'
;MELIRAEPTAEDARLVHRWRQDPEALAASFHDRPEPFETFYPRYLLRYFGDPQLPPYFLLVDAKRIGFVGFDREGELSIVIAPEKRRKGHALAALLALKPRLVRAVFARVKESNEQSIALFEKAGFTLKGRTAGVLHFNLDYKRAVSVIAEIGSNWRED
;
A
#
# COMPACT_ATOMS: atom_id res chain seq x y z
N MET A 1 -9.55 2.15 -10.80
CA MET A 1 -9.70 2.11 -9.34
C MET A 1 -9.55 3.52 -8.83
N GLU A 2 -10.54 4.03 -8.12
CA GLU A 2 -10.46 5.33 -7.46
C GLU A 2 -9.87 5.14 -6.06
N LEU A 3 -9.05 6.09 -5.62
CA LEU A 3 -8.56 6.13 -4.24
C LEU A 3 -8.78 7.52 -3.66
N ILE A 4 -9.43 7.57 -2.51
CA ILE A 4 -9.65 8.79 -1.72
C ILE A 4 -8.74 8.76 -0.50
N ARG A 5 -8.25 9.92 -0.07
CA ARG A 5 -7.44 10.00 1.16
C ARG A 5 -8.30 9.57 2.35
N ALA A 6 -7.72 8.76 3.22
CA ALA A 6 -8.31 8.50 4.53
C ALA A 6 -7.99 9.66 5.48
N GLU A 7 -8.83 9.84 6.48
CA GLU A 7 -8.71 10.89 7.48
C GLU A 7 -8.36 10.29 8.85
N PRO A 8 -7.67 11.06 9.73
CA PRO A 8 -7.31 10.62 11.06
C PRO A 8 -8.51 10.66 12.02
N THR A 9 -9.64 10.06 11.63
CA THR A 9 -10.89 10.07 12.37
C THR A 9 -11.20 8.70 12.94
N ALA A 10 -12.01 8.67 14.01
CA ALA A 10 -12.49 7.43 14.59
C ALA A 10 -13.37 6.64 13.61
N GLU A 11 -14.10 7.31 12.72
CA GLU A 11 -14.96 6.66 11.72
C GLU A 11 -14.14 5.84 10.73
N ASP A 12 -13.13 6.45 10.12
CA ASP A 12 -12.24 5.78 9.17
C ASP A 12 -11.46 4.66 9.85
N ALA A 13 -10.95 4.92 11.06
CA ALA A 13 -10.29 3.92 11.86
C ALA A 13 -11.20 2.71 12.16
N ARG A 14 -12.48 2.91 12.52
CA ARG A 14 -13.42 1.82 12.80
C ARG A 14 -13.66 0.94 11.59
N LEU A 15 -13.73 1.53 10.39
CA LEU A 15 -13.91 0.76 9.17
C LEU A 15 -12.68 -0.10 8.87
N VAL A 16 -11.47 0.47 8.97
CA VAL A 16 -10.21 -0.27 8.77
C VAL A 16 -10.03 -1.34 9.84
N HIS A 17 -10.34 -1.02 11.10
CA HIS A 17 -10.32 -1.95 12.22
C HIS A 17 -11.19 -3.17 11.91
N ARG A 18 -12.47 -2.96 11.55
CA ARG A 18 -13.40 -4.03 11.20
C ARG A 18 -12.84 -4.98 10.14
N TRP A 19 -12.24 -4.46 9.07
CA TRP A 19 -11.65 -5.31 8.02
C TRP A 19 -10.39 -6.06 8.48
N ARG A 20 -9.61 -5.49 9.41
CA ARG A 20 -8.41 -6.12 9.97
C ARG A 20 -8.72 -7.17 11.04
N GLN A 21 -9.87 -7.07 11.70
CA GLN A 21 -10.34 -8.06 12.67
C GLN A 21 -10.97 -9.30 12.01
N ASP A 22 -11.15 -9.30 10.69
CA ASP A 22 -11.64 -10.47 9.97
C ASP A 22 -10.62 -11.64 10.04
N PRO A 23 -11.07 -12.90 10.21
CA PRO A 23 -10.17 -14.04 10.42
C PRO A 23 -9.10 -14.24 9.33
N GLU A 24 -9.45 -14.04 8.06
CA GLU A 24 -8.49 -14.21 6.95
C GLU A 24 -7.44 -13.08 6.98
N ALA A 25 -7.85 -11.86 7.36
CA ALA A 25 -6.92 -10.74 7.52
C ALA A 25 -5.98 -10.95 8.73
N LEU A 26 -6.49 -11.47 9.85
CA LEU A 26 -5.68 -11.81 11.03
C LEU A 26 -4.67 -12.91 10.72
N ALA A 27 -5.08 -13.98 10.04
CA ALA A 27 -4.18 -15.06 9.63
C ALA A 27 -3.01 -14.55 8.75
N ALA A 28 -3.31 -13.62 7.85
CA ALA A 28 -2.33 -12.96 6.97
C ALA A 28 -1.42 -11.96 7.71
N SER A 29 -1.82 -11.46 8.88
CA SER A 29 -1.15 -10.40 9.64
C SER A 29 -0.07 -10.93 10.57
N PHE A 30 0.99 -10.16 10.82
CA PHE A 30 1.97 -10.46 11.88
C PHE A 30 1.39 -10.34 13.30
N HIS A 31 0.23 -9.69 13.43
CA HIS A 31 -0.59 -9.71 14.62
C HIS A 31 -1.87 -10.49 14.30
N ASP A 32 -1.92 -11.74 14.75
CA ASP A 32 -2.96 -12.72 14.41
C ASP A 32 -4.05 -12.85 15.49
N ARG A 33 -3.98 -12.01 16.53
CA ARG A 33 -4.98 -11.95 17.59
C ARG A 33 -5.91 -10.76 17.38
N PRO A 34 -7.21 -10.93 17.69
CA PRO A 34 -8.11 -9.79 17.74
C PRO A 34 -7.62 -8.72 18.71
N GLU A 35 -7.79 -7.46 18.32
CA GLU A 35 -7.36 -6.30 19.09
C GLU A 35 -8.56 -5.39 19.35
N PRO A 36 -8.77 -4.89 20.58
CA PRO A 36 -9.79 -3.89 20.87
C PRO A 36 -9.59 -2.59 20.06
N PHE A 37 -10.68 -1.91 19.74
CA PHE A 37 -10.62 -0.67 18.95
C PHE A 37 -9.82 0.43 19.68
N GLU A 38 -9.91 0.46 21.00
CA GLU A 38 -9.26 1.42 21.89
C GLU A 38 -7.73 1.32 21.83
N THR A 39 -7.20 0.11 21.58
CA THR A 39 -5.77 -0.13 21.37
C THR A 39 -5.38 0.13 19.91
N PHE A 40 -6.25 -0.23 18.97
CA PHE A 40 -6.01 -0.03 17.54
C PHE A 40 -5.95 1.46 17.15
N TYR A 41 -6.86 2.29 17.67
CA TYR A 41 -7.04 3.66 17.17
C TYR A 41 -5.80 4.56 17.35
N PRO A 42 -5.15 4.63 18.53
CA PRO A 42 -3.90 5.38 18.67
C PRO A 42 -2.80 4.88 17.73
N ARG A 43 -2.70 3.56 17.54
CA ARG A 43 -1.72 2.94 16.63
C ARG A 43 -2.04 3.26 15.16
N TYR A 44 -3.31 3.26 14.78
CA TYR A 44 -3.75 3.64 13.43
C TYR A 44 -3.31 5.06 13.09
N LEU A 45 -3.51 6.01 14.01
CA LEU A 45 -3.08 7.40 13.85
C LEU A 45 -1.56 7.50 13.71
N LEU A 46 -0.82 6.93 14.66
CA LEU A 46 0.65 7.01 14.69
C LEU A 46 1.29 6.31 13.48
N ARG A 47 0.73 5.18 13.07
CA ARG A 47 1.24 4.39 11.95
C ARG A 47 0.98 5.07 10.63
N TYR A 48 -0.28 5.38 10.32
CA TYR A 48 -0.65 5.76 8.94
C TYR A 48 -0.62 7.25 8.66
N PHE A 49 -0.57 8.11 9.67
CA PHE A 49 -0.59 9.58 9.49
C PHE A 49 0.72 10.24 9.94
N GLY A 50 1.77 9.44 10.14
CA GLY A 50 3.08 9.95 10.58
C GLY A 50 3.94 10.57 9.48
N ASP A 51 3.68 10.26 8.20
CA ASP A 51 4.42 10.78 7.05
C ASP A 51 3.43 11.41 6.04
N PRO A 52 3.44 12.75 5.87
CA PRO A 52 2.52 13.43 4.94
C PRO A 52 2.83 13.15 3.47
N GLN A 53 4.02 12.62 3.13
CA GLN A 53 4.38 12.24 1.77
C GLN A 53 3.79 10.88 1.36
N LEU A 54 3.42 10.05 2.33
CA LEU A 54 2.79 8.74 2.13
C LEU A 54 1.43 8.66 2.86
N PRO A 55 0.44 9.48 2.47
CA PRO A 55 -0.86 9.44 3.12
C PRO A 55 -1.58 8.10 2.84
N PRO A 56 -2.47 7.66 3.75
CA PRO A 56 -3.29 6.48 3.55
C PRO A 56 -4.49 6.78 2.67
N TYR A 57 -5.02 5.73 2.01
CA TYR A 57 -6.15 5.84 1.10
C TYR A 57 -7.19 4.74 1.31
N PHE A 58 -8.46 5.07 1.13
CA PHE A 58 -9.50 4.10 0.85
C PHE A 58 -9.61 3.79 -0.65
N LEU A 59 -9.92 2.54 -0.95
CA LEU A 59 -10.20 2.05 -2.30
C LEU A 59 -11.69 2.16 -2.59
N LEU A 60 -12.09 2.73 -3.72
CA LEU A 60 -13.48 2.93 -4.09
C LEU A 60 -13.89 2.09 -5.31
N VAL A 61 -15.04 1.43 -5.19
CA VAL A 61 -15.79 0.82 -6.29
C VAL A 61 -17.25 1.23 -6.14
N ASP A 62 -17.83 1.82 -7.18
CA ASP A 62 -19.20 2.36 -7.19
C ASP A 62 -19.47 3.29 -5.98
N ALA A 63 -18.54 4.22 -5.73
CA ALA A 63 -18.53 5.15 -4.58
C ALA A 63 -18.49 4.50 -3.18
N LYS A 64 -18.34 3.17 -3.09
CA LYS A 64 -18.24 2.45 -1.81
C LYS A 64 -16.78 2.19 -1.45
N ARG A 65 -16.41 2.43 -0.19
CA ARG A 65 -15.11 2.06 0.37
C ARG A 65 -15.04 0.54 0.49
N ILE A 66 -14.09 -0.08 -0.21
CA ILE A 66 -13.96 -1.55 -0.29
C ILE A 66 -12.62 -2.08 0.23
N GLY A 67 -11.74 -1.18 0.68
CA GLY A 67 -10.44 -1.55 1.19
C GLY A 67 -9.67 -0.32 1.61
N PHE A 68 -8.51 -0.56 2.21
CA PHE A 68 -7.62 0.46 2.71
C PHE A 68 -6.18 0.11 2.36
N VAL A 69 -5.40 1.11 1.96
CA VAL A 69 -3.94 1.03 1.80
C VAL A 69 -3.32 2.15 2.61
N GLY A 70 -2.29 1.83 3.38
CA GLY A 70 -1.56 2.80 4.19
C GLY A 70 -0.10 2.44 4.29
N PHE A 71 0.69 3.41 4.75
CA PHE A 71 2.12 3.27 4.93
C PHE A 71 2.47 3.58 6.38
N ASP A 72 3.48 2.92 6.94
CA ASP A 72 4.12 3.46 8.13
C ASP A 72 5.22 4.48 7.78
N ARG A 73 5.85 5.05 8.81
CA ARG A 73 6.88 6.09 8.67
C ARG A 73 8.09 5.62 7.86
N GLU A 74 8.42 4.34 7.90
CA GLU A 74 9.54 3.78 7.13
C GLU A 74 9.14 3.58 5.65
N GLY A 75 7.85 3.59 5.36
CA GLY A 75 7.29 3.32 4.03
C GLY A 75 6.90 1.86 3.83
N GLU A 76 6.66 1.10 4.91
CA GLU A 76 6.06 -0.22 4.80
C GLU A 76 4.59 -0.08 4.40
N LEU A 77 4.25 -0.58 3.21
CA LEU A 77 2.89 -0.63 2.70
C LEU A 77 2.10 -1.76 3.38
N SER A 78 0.92 -1.42 3.88
CA SER A 78 -0.09 -2.37 4.34
C SER A 78 -1.39 -2.17 3.57
N ILE A 79 -1.97 -3.26 3.08
CA ILE A 79 -3.24 -3.25 2.33
C ILE A 79 -4.22 -4.27 2.91
N VAL A 80 -5.49 -3.89 3.00
CA VAL A 80 -6.59 -4.77 3.40
C VAL A 80 -7.80 -4.52 2.50
N ILE A 81 -8.46 -5.59 2.07
CA ILE A 81 -9.70 -5.54 1.29
C ILE A 81 -10.84 -6.05 2.15
N ALA A 82 -11.99 -5.38 2.09
CA ALA A 82 -13.22 -5.79 2.74
C ALA A 82 -13.53 -7.27 2.41
N PRO A 83 -13.90 -8.12 3.38
CA PRO A 83 -14.09 -9.56 3.17
C PRO A 83 -14.94 -9.91 1.96
N GLU A 84 -16.06 -9.22 1.78
CA GLU A 84 -17.05 -9.40 0.71
C GLU A 84 -16.57 -8.93 -0.68
N LYS A 85 -15.41 -8.28 -0.75
CA LYS A 85 -14.79 -7.74 -1.97
C LYS A 85 -13.47 -8.44 -2.32
N ARG A 86 -13.02 -9.44 -1.56
CA ARG A 86 -11.78 -10.17 -1.83
C ARG A 86 -11.85 -11.01 -3.10
N ARG A 87 -10.67 -11.43 -3.60
CA ARG A 87 -10.48 -12.31 -4.76
C ARG A 87 -11.10 -11.81 -6.08
N LYS A 88 -11.29 -10.49 -6.20
CA LYS A 88 -11.81 -9.81 -7.40
C LYS A 88 -10.79 -8.87 -8.07
N GLY A 89 -9.50 -9.02 -7.73
CA GLY A 89 -8.42 -8.20 -8.29
C GLY A 89 -8.33 -6.75 -7.77
N HIS A 90 -9.19 -6.35 -6.82
CA HIS A 90 -9.22 -4.98 -6.31
C HIS A 90 -7.91 -4.53 -5.65
N ALA A 91 -7.23 -5.42 -4.91
CA ALA A 91 -5.94 -5.09 -4.30
C ALA A 91 -4.88 -4.73 -5.35
N LEU A 92 -4.79 -5.53 -6.43
CA LEU A 92 -3.86 -5.27 -7.52
C LEU A 92 -4.19 -3.96 -8.22
N ALA A 93 -5.46 -3.74 -8.55
CA ALA A 93 -5.92 -2.51 -9.19
C ALA A 93 -5.62 -1.27 -8.34
N ALA A 94 -5.70 -1.38 -7.01
CA ALA A 94 -5.35 -0.31 -6.09
C ALA A 94 -3.85 -0.04 -6.02
N LEU A 95 -3.01 -1.08 -5.95
CA LEU A 95 -1.56 -0.90 -5.98
C LEU A 95 -1.11 -0.25 -7.28
N LEU A 96 -1.68 -0.65 -8.43
CA LEU A 96 -1.38 -0.01 -9.72
C LEU A 96 -1.83 1.46 -9.78
N ALA A 97 -2.99 1.79 -9.21
CA ALA A 97 -3.48 3.18 -9.13
C ALA A 97 -2.68 4.04 -8.14
N LEU A 98 -2.08 3.41 -7.12
CA LEU A 98 -1.27 4.06 -6.09
C LEU A 98 0.14 4.39 -6.59
N LYS A 99 0.75 3.53 -7.42
CA LYS A 99 2.10 3.71 -7.98
C LYS A 99 2.44 5.13 -8.45
N PRO A 100 1.66 5.79 -9.33
CA PRO A 100 2.00 7.12 -9.82
C PRO A 100 1.91 8.22 -8.75
N ARG A 101 1.35 7.91 -7.56
CA ARG A 101 1.23 8.84 -6.42
C ARG A 101 2.39 8.73 -5.43
N LEU A 102 3.25 7.71 -5.58
CA LEU A 102 4.41 7.52 -4.73
C LEU A 102 5.47 8.56 -5.08
N VAL A 103 6.13 9.11 -4.06
CA VAL A 103 7.22 10.09 -4.22
C VAL A 103 8.59 9.55 -3.80
N ARG A 104 8.61 8.33 -3.26
CA ARG A 104 9.80 7.59 -2.82
C ARG A 104 9.53 6.09 -2.89
N ALA A 105 10.58 5.29 -2.77
CA ALA A 105 10.45 3.85 -2.72
C ALA A 105 9.65 3.43 -1.47
N VAL A 106 8.92 2.32 -1.60
CA VAL A 106 8.12 1.71 -0.52
C VAL A 106 8.35 0.21 -0.52
N PHE A 107 8.15 -0.43 0.62
CA PHE A 107 8.38 -1.86 0.78
C PHE A 107 7.18 -2.56 1.40
N ALA A 108 7.16 -3.88 1.37
CA ALA A 108 6.17 -4.68 2.06
C ALA A 108 6.82 -5.94 2.63
N ARG A 109 6.38 -6.35 3.83
CA ARG A 109 6.74 -7.64 4.42
C ARG A 109 5.57 -8.59 4.33
N VAL A 110 5.85 -9.82 3.90
CA VAL A 110 4.83 -10.83 3.66
C VAL A 110 5.27 -12.14 4.30
N LYS A 111 4.40 -12.77 5.09
CA LYS A 111 4.65 -14.15 5.55
C LYS A 111 4.84 -15.06 4.34
N GLU A 112 5.83 -15.94 4.37
CA GLU A 112 6.08 -16.88 3.27
C GLU A 112 4.88 -17.80 2.96
N SER A 113 4.05 -18.10 3.96
CA SER A 113 2.84 -18.88 3.79
C SER A 113 1.68 -18.12 3.11
N ASN A 114 1.83 -16.81 2.88
CA ASN A 114 0.77 -15.96 2.32
C ASN A 114 0.92 -15.81 0.80
N GLU A 115 0.69 -16.92 0.09
CA GLU A 115 0.80 -17.01 -1.37
C GLU A 115 -0.02 -15.95 -2.12
N GLN A 116 -1.20 -15.60 -1.59
CA GLN A 116 -2.05 -14.57 -2.18
C GLN A 116 -1.39 -13.19 -2.17
N SER A 117 -0.75 -12.82 -1.06
CA SER A 117 -0.06 -11.53 -0.95
C SER A 117 1.25 -11.53 -1.74
N ILE A 118 1.97 -12.65 -1.77
CA ILE A 118 3.17 -12.82 -2.60
C ILE A 118 2.83 -12.54 -4.06
N ALA A 119 1.85 -13.25 -4.61
CA ALA A 119 1.43 -13.08 -6.00
C ALA A 119 0.89 -11.66 -6.26
N LEU A 120 0.21 -11.04 -5.29
CA LEU A 120 -0.26 -9.66 -5.39
C LEU A 120 0.92 -8.69 -5.55
N PHE A 121 1.92 -8.75 -4.67
CA PHE A 121 3.05 -7.83 -4.69
C PHE A 121 3.91 -8.00 -5.95
N GLU A 122 4.14 -9.23 -6.39
CA GLU A 122 4.85 -9.52 -7.66
C GLU A 122 4.10 -8.95 -8.87
N LYS A 123 2.79 -9.21 -8.99
CA LYS A 123 1.96 -8.64 -10.08
C LYS A 123 1.87 -7.12 -10.01
N ALA A 124 1.93 -6.56 -8.80
CA ALA A 124 2.05 -5.13 -8.58
C ALA A 124 3.47 -4.60 -8.82
N GLY A 125 4.39 -5.39 -9.36
CA GLY A 125 5.74 -4.95 -9.75
C GLY A 125 6.68 -4.66 -8.59
N PHE A 126 6.37 -5.17 -7.39
CA PHE A 126 7.37 -5.23 -6.33
C PHE A 126 8.37 -6.33 -6.65
N THR A 127 9.62 -6.12 -6.26
CA THR A 127 10.71 -7.09 -6.42
C THR A 127 11.04 -7.67 -5.05
N LEU A 128 11.15 -9.00 -4.96
CA LEU A 128 11.68 -9.66 -3.77
C LEU A 128 13.15 -9.30 -3.57
N LYS A 129 13.50 -8.70 -2.43
CA LYS A 129 14.87 -8.29 -2.09
C LYS A 129 15.52 -9.20 -1.06
N GLY A 130 14.75 -9.97 -0.30
CA GLY A 130 15.29 -10.85 0.71
C GLY A 130 14.24 -11.68 1.43
N ARG A 131 14.75 -12.56 2.27
CA ARG A 131 13.99 -13.49 3.10
C ARG A 131 14.65 -13.54 4.47
N THR A 132 13.87 -13.41 5.54
CA THR A 132 14.38 -13.51 6.91
C THR A 132 13.31 -14.08 7.82
N ALA A 133 13.63 -15.15 8.56
CA ALA A 133 12.76 -15.75 9.57
C ALA A 133 11.30 -16.00 9.13
N GLY A 134 11.08 -16.58 7.94
CA GLY A 134 9.73 -16.86 7.43
C GLY A 134 9.02 -15.66 6.79
N VAL A 135 9.73 -14.55 6.60
CA VAL A 135 9.20 -13.29 6.04
C VAL A 135 9.94 -12.94 4.75
N LEU A 136 9.17 -12.66 3.70
CA LEU A 136 9.63 -12.13 2.42
C LEU A 136 9.58 -10.61 2.42
N HIS A 137 10.65 -10.00 1.91
CA HIS A 137 10.83 -8.56 1.88
C HIS A 137 10.75 -8.07 0.43
N PHE A 138 9.64 -7.40 0.11
CA PHE A 138 9.36 -6.86 -1.22
C PHE A 138 9.65 -5.37 -1.26
N ASN A 139 10.24 -4.88 -2.37
CA ASN A 139 10.47 -3.46 -2.59
C ASN A 139 9.87 -3.00 -3.91
N LEU A 140 9.25 -1.83 -3.91
CA LEU A 140 8.83 -1.11 -5.09
C LEU A 140 9.69 0.14 -5.24
N ASP A 141 10.62 0.08 -6.19
CA ASP A 141 11.54 1.18 -6.46
C ASP A 141 10.76 2.37 -7.05
N TYR A 142 11.06 3.57 -6.53
CA TYR A 142 10.54 4.81 -7.11
C TYR A 142 11.46 5.23 -8.26
N LYS A 143 10.93 5.19 -9.49
CA LYS A 143 11.58 5.79 -10.65
C LYS A 143 11.02 7.19 -10.83
N ARG A 144 11.77 8.21 -10.41
CA ARG A 144 11.50 9.57 -10.86
C ARG A 144 11.65 9.57 -12.38
N ALA A 145 10.62 10.00 -13.11
CA ALA A 145 10.75 10.20 -14.55
C ALA A 145 11.82 11.27 -14.77
N VAL A 146 13.03 10.84 -15.14
CA VAL A 146 14.06 11.76 -15.60
C VAL A 146 13.60 12.22 -16.97
N SER A 147 13.11 13.45 -17.04
CA SER A 147 12.88 14.10 -18.32
C SER A 147 14.27 14.38 -18.88
N VAL A 148 14.75 13.54 -19.79
CA VAL A 148 15.92 13.88 -20.60
C VAL A 148 15.44 14.98 -21.54
N ILE A 149 15.60 16.23 -21.13
CA ILE A 149 15.58 17.35 -22.05
C ILE A 149 16.87 17.21 -22.84
N ALA A 150 16.79 16.55 -24.00
CA ALA A 150 17.83 16.67 -25.01
C ALA A 150 17.76 18.10 -25.54
N GLU A 151 18.54 19.01 -24.94
CA GLU A 151 18.91 20.24 -25.63
C GLU A 151 19.75 19.84 -26.84
N ILE A 152 19.09 19.69 -27.98
CA ILE A 152 19.77 19.62 -29.27
C ILE A 152 20.44 20.98 -29.45
N GLY A 153 21.75 21.01 -29.21
CA GLY A 153 22.59 22.15 -29.50
C GLY A 153 22.36 22.59 -30.94
N SER A 154 21.79 23.77 -31.11
CA SER A 154 21.78 24.48 -32.38
C SER A 154 23.20 24.98 -32.62
N ASN A 155 24.04 24.13 -33.21
CA ASN A 155 25.34 24.55 -33.72
C ASN A 155 25.54 23.94 -35.11
N TRP A 156 25.01 24.63 -36.11
CA TRP A 156 25.49 24.56 -37.49
C TRP A 156 25.66 26.00 -37.96
N ARG A 157 26.90 26.49 -37.83
CA ARG A 157 27.46 27.39 -38.84
C ARG A 157 27.99 26.51 -39.95
N GLU A 158 27.59 26.78 -41.17
CA GLU A 158 28.45 26.62 -42.34
C GLU A 158 27.98 27.61 -43.40
N ASP A 159 28.99 28.26 -43.97
CA ASP A 159 29.08 29.24 -45.06
C ASP A 159 28.65 30.71 -44.82
#